data_AF-A0A2S2PL95-F1
#
_entry.id   AF-A0A2S2PL95-F1
#
_cell.length_a   1.000
_cell.length_b   1.000
_cell.length_c   1.000
_cell.angle_alpha   90.00
_cell.angle_beta   90.00
_cell.angle_gamma   90.00
#
_symmetry.space_group_name_H-M   'P 1'
#
loop_
_entity.id
_entity.type
_entity.pdbx_description
1 polymer ?
#
loop_
_entity_poly.entity_id
_entity_poly.type
_entity_poly.pdbx_seq_one_letter_code
_entity_poly.pdbx_strand_id
1 'polypeptide(L)'
;DQIMFYQTSNTKLQKGLYVGYLLMRSSVDMLHVMVPLQNPNMPVCCKIRDNPHVTAEEWLWLQQGAGAPCDYTCLEFASQFKMATNRLFSLVQIPKDKRTVQRVYTSEVIEVDRDVSLIMIVPPAEVACAVGEGNHSAVHLHRIELVPLSVQVFEMIHFGTYRADTLLLYARLSSVVQLDSDDARYSIRQAWSSSDLETAKQRLDTVESLETSLNAAWKHLRWLLDVMNFARERLFQTQVSNSNCSKSASNSQLEMKSAKSNSLLQLPDSKLVKSRGSWPGPGLNSMRTLESVCPEISRSEQYLSPPVLDREYGLAKKQSCSSETSNGTWIVL
;
A
#
# COMPACT_ATOMS: atom_id res chain seq x y z
N ASP A 1 -25.81 -5.70 7.52
CA ASP A 1 -24.38 -6.00 7.34
C ASP A 1 -23.51 -4.78 7.05
N GLN A 2 -23.80 -3.97 6.02
CA GLN A 2 -22.96 -2.79 5.68
C GLN A 2 -22.87 -1.73 6.81
N ILE A 3 -23.97 -1.48 7.54
CA ILE A 3 -23.97 -0.53 8.68
C ILE A 3 -23.11 -1.04 9.83
N MET A 4 -23.16 -2.35 10.12
CA MET A 4 -22.36 -2.97 11.18
C MET A 4 -20.87 -2.92 10.84
N PHE A 5 -20.50 -3.18 9.58
CA PHE A 5 -19.12 -3.03 9.11
C PHE A 5 -18.61 -1.59 9.30
N TYR A 6 -19.41 -0.58 8.92
CA TYR A 6 -19.05 0.83 9.07
C TYR A 6 -18.90 1.29 10.54
N GLN A 7 -19.82 0.88 11.42
CA GLN A 7 -19.72 1.22 12.84
C GLN A 7 -18.48 0.59 13.49
N THR A 8 -18.21 -0.66 13.12
CA THR A 8 -17.11 -1.43 13.69
C THR A 8 -15.76 -0.99 13.14
N SER A 9 -15.72 -0.54 11.87
CA SER A 9 -14.51 0.00 11.25
C SER A 9 -14.00 1.27 11.91
N ASN A 10 -14.84 2.03 12.61
CA ASN A 10 -14.45 3.26 13.29
C ASN A 10 -14.12 3.08 14.77
N THR A 11 -14.17 1.85 15.29
CA THR A 11 -13.87 1.57 16.69
C THR A 11 -12.36 1.49 16.89
N LYS A 12 -11.79 2.43 17.65
CA LYS A 12 -10.38 2.44 18.02
C LYS A 12 -10.05 1.32 19.01
N LEU A 13 -8.84 0.78 18.90
CA LEU A 13 -8.25 -0.01 19.97
C LEU A 13 -8.05 0.84 21.24
N GLN A 14 -8.06 0.17 22.39
CA GLN A 14 -7.70 0.80 23.65
C GLN A 14 -6.20 1.13 23.67
N LYS A 15 -5.82 2.08 24.53
CA LYS A 15 -4.42 2.44 24.76
C LYS A 15 -3.58 1.22 25.12
N GLY A 16 -2.45 1.06 24.45
CA GLY A 16 -1.47 0.02 24.76
C GLY A 16 -0.55 -0.37 23.62
N LEU A 17 0.35 -1.28 23.94
CA LEU A 17 1.24 -1.94 23.00
C LEU A 17 0.62 -3.26 22.55
N TYR A 18 0.55 -3.47 21.25
CA TYR A 18 -0.07 -4.65 20.63
C TYR A 18 0.95 -5.42 19.79
N VAL A 19 0.76 -6.73 19.70
CA VAL A 19 1.41 -7.58 18.69
C VAL A 19 0.39 -7.96 17.62
N GLY A 20 0.69 -7.68 16.36
CA GLY A 20 -0.14 -7.99 15.21
C GLY A 20 0.48 -9.07 14.33
N TYR A 21 -0.35 -9.76 13.55
CA TYR A 21 0.11 -10.75 12.58
C TYR A 21 -0.31 -10.39 11.17
N LEU A 22 0.62 -10.41 10.23
CA LEU A 22 0.35 -10.14 8.81
C LEU A 22 -0.23 -11.40 8.13
N LEU A 23 -1.53 -11.36 7.84
CA LEU A 23 -2.19 -12.35 6.98
C LEU A 23 -2.43 -11.75 5.60
N MET A 24 -1.91 -12.40 4.57
CA MET A 24 -2.09 -11.97 3.18
C MET A 24 -2.68 -13.09 2.34
N ARG A 25 -3.51 -12.69 1.38
CA ARG A 25 -3.95 -13.54 0.28
C ARG A 25 -3.62 -12.83 -1.03
N SER A 26 -2.87 -13.53 -1.87
CA SER A 26 -2.64 -13.08 -3.24
C SER A 26 -3.81 -13.52 -4.12
N SER A 27 -4.26 -12.63 -5.01
CA SER A 27 -5.15 -12.92 -6.13
C SER A 27 -4.45 -12.50 -7.43
N VAL A 28 -5.01 -12.83 -8.60
CA VAL A 28 -4.37 -12.64 -9.92
C VAL A 28 -3.78 -11.24 -10.10
N ASP A 29 -4.53 -10.20 -9.71
CA ASP A 29 -4.12 -8.81 -9.92
C ASP A 29 -3.94 -8.01 -8.62
N MET A 30 -4.34 -8.55 -7.47
CA MET A 30 -4.47 -7.78 -6.23
C MET A 30 -3.96 -8.55 -5.00
N LEU A 31 -3.22 -7.85 -4.15
CA LEU A 31 -2.87 -8.33 -2.81
C LEU A 31 -3.94 -7.90 -1.81
N HIS A 32 -4.44 -8.88 -1.05
CA HIS A 32 -5.40 -8.66 0.02
C HIS A 32 -4.77 -8.92 1.38
N VAL A 33 -5.08 -8.06 2.35
CA VAL A 33 -4.81 -8.29 3.77
C VAL A 33 -6.06 -8.89 4.40
N MET A 34 -5.89 -9.93 5.21
CA MET A 34 -6.99 -10.51 5.97
C MET A 34 -7.08 -9.82 7.33
N VAL A 35 -8.26 -9.25 7.62
CA VAL A 35 -8.52 -8.53 8.86
C VAL A 35 -9.75 -9.11 9.57
N PRO A 36 -9.87 -8.97 10.90
CA PRO A 36 -11.08 -9.34 11.62
C PRO A 36 -12.31 -8.58 11.10
N LEU A 37 -13.43 -9.27 10.87
CA LEU A 37 -14.69 -8.63 10.51
C LEU A 37 -15.17 -7.64 11.59
N GLN A 38 -14.89 -7.96 12.86
CA GLN A 38 -15.22 -7.14 14.02
C GLN A 38 -14.23 -6.02 14.30
N ASN A 39 -13.15 -5.90 13.53
CA ASN A 39 -12.22 -4.79 13.62
C ASN A 39 -11.41 -4.74 12.32
N PRO A 40 -11.99 -4.20 11.23
CA PRO A 40 -11.33 -4.20 9.93
C PRO A 40 -10.24 -3.12 9.80
N ASN A 41 -10.11 -2.22 10.79
CA ASN A 41 -9.12 -1.14 10.80
C ASN A 41 -7.74 -1.55 11.34
N MET A 42 -7.61 -2.79 11.83
CA MET A 42 -6.35 -3.37 12.30
C MET A 42 -6.19 -4.81 11.82
N PRO A 43 -4.94 -5.29 11.61
CA PRO A 43 -4.68 -6.72 11.48
C PRO A 43 -5.07 -7.47 12.76
N VAL A 44 -5.14 -8.80 12.67
CA VAL A 44 -5.34 -9.64 13.85
C VAL A 44 -4.23 -9.32 14.86
N CYS A 45 -4.62 -8.86 16.05
CA CYS A 45 -3.67 -8.40 17.06
C CYS A 45 -4.10 -8.78 18.48
N CYS A 46 -3.13 -8.81 19.39
CA CYS A 46 -3.30 -9.07 20.82
C CYS A 46 -2.59 -7.98 21.62
N LYS A 47 -3.22 -7.51 22.70
CA LYS A 47 -2.59 -6.57 23.63
C LYS A 47 -1.47 -7.25 24.40
N ILE A 48 -0.31 -6.60 24.48
CA ILE A 48 0.84 -6.99 25.31
C ILE A 48 0.72 -6.32 26.68
N ARG A 49 0.60 -4.99 26.71
CA ARG A 49 0.49 -4.17 27.92
C ARG A 49 -0.20 -2.82 27.66
N ASP A 50 -0.52 -2.08 28.72
CA ASP A 50 -1.22 -0.78 28.66
C ASP A 50 -0.33 0.40 28.26
N ASN A 51 0.98 0.32 28.54
CA ASN A 51 1.93 1.32 28.07
C ASN A 51 2.26 1.05 26.57
N PRO A 52 2.06 2.01 25.65
CA PRO A 52 2.36 1.81 24.22
C PRO A 52 3.85 1.85 23.89
N HIS A 53 4.68 2.48 24.71
CA HIS A 53 6.09 2.72 24.36
C HIS A 53 6.97 1.48 24.55
N VAL A 54 7.92 1.27 23.65
CA VAL A 54 8.95 0.23 23.75
C VAL A 54 10.28 0.88 24.13
N THR A 55 10.98 0.34 25.11
CA THR A 55 12.30 0.85 25.52
C THR A 55 13.39 0.39 24.55
N ALA A 56 14.55 1.07 24.55
CA ALA A 56 15.67 0.68 23.71
C ALA A 56 16.17 -0.76 24.00
N GLU A 57 16.15 -1.18 25.26
CA GLU A 57 16.55 -2.53 25.68
C GLU A 57 15.56 -3.59 25.21
N GLU A 58 14.26 -3.33 25.35
CA GLU A 58 13.19 -4.20 24.83
C GLU A 58 13.29 -4.34 23.30
N TRP A 59 13.53 -3.22 22.61
CA TRP A 59 13.66 -3.21 21.14
C TRP A 59 14.90 -3.98 20.67
N LEU A 60 16.04 -3.77 21.33
CA LEU A 60 17.27 -4.51 21.02
C LEU A 60 17.09 -6.02 21.23
N TRP A 61 16.38 -6.43 22.28
CA TRP A 61 16.05 -7.84 22.50
C TRP A 61 15.19 -8.42 21.37
N LEU A 62 14.17 -7.68 20.88
CA LEU A 62 13.37 -8.11 19.73
C LEU A 62 14.21 -8.27 18.46
N GLN A 63 15.18 -7.38 18.23
CA GLN A 63 16.10 -7.43 17.09
C GLN A 63 17.04 -8.64 17.11
N GLN A 64 17.46 -9.08 18.30
CA GLN A 64 18.25 -10.31 18.47
C GLN A 64 17.41 -11.59 18.27
N GLY A 65 16.08 -11.45 18.24
CA GLY A 65 15.11 -12.51 18.09
C GLY A 65 14.44 -12.86 19.40
N ALA A 66 13.12 -13.11 19.38
CA ALA A 66 12.28 -13.36 20.56
C ALA A 66 12.58 -14.67 21.34
N GLY A 67 13.74 -15.28 21.13
CA GLY A 67 14.33 -16.38 21.89
C GLY A 67 15.73 -16.09 22.43
N ALA A 68 16.24 -14.87 22.23
CA ALA A 68 17.52 -14.42 22.77
C ALA A 68 17.47 -14.35 24.30
N PRO A 69 18.61 -14.53 25.00
CA PRO A 69 18.69 -14.34 26.43
C PRO A 69 18.20 -12.93 26.80
N CYS A 70 17.28 -12.83 27.76
CA CYS A 70 16.87 -11.54 28.33
C CYS A 70 17.68 -11.28 29.59
N ASP A 71 18.21 -10.07 29.71
CA ASP A 71 18.60 -9.54 31.01
C ASP A 71 17.35 -9.26 31.87
N TYR A 72 17.56 -9.04 33.17
CA TYR A 72 16.47 -8.80 34.14
C TYR A 72 15.54 -7.65 33.75
N THR A 73 16.03 -6.66 33.01
CA THR A 73 15.26 -5.47 32.58
C THR A 73 14.24 -5.78 31.47
N CYS A 74 14.50 -6.77 30.62
CA CYS A 74 13.61 -7.17 29.52
C CYS A 74 12.77 -8.42 29.86
N LEU A 75 13.04 -9.08 31.00
CA LEU A 75 12.41 -10.35 31.35
C LEU A 75 10.87 -10.28 31.44
N GLU A 76 10.34 -9.21 32.04
CA GLU A 76 8.90 -9.00 32.14
C GLU A 76 8.27 -8.80 30.76
N PHE A 77 8.86 -7.92 29.94
CA PHE A 77 8.42 -7.66 28.59
C PHE A 77 8.45 -8.93 27.72
N ALA A 78 9.54 -9.68 27.76
CA ALA A 78 9.68 -10.91 27.00
C ALA A 78 8.62 -11.96 27.37
N SER A 79 8.29 -12.06 28.66
CA SER A 79 7.20 -12.92 29.15
C SER A 79 5.84 -12.46 28.59
N GLN A 80 5.51 -11.17 28.73
CA GLN A 80 4.27 -10.59 28.23
C GLN A 80 4.15 -10.74 26.70
N PHE A 81 5.23 -10.44 25.96
CA PHE A 81 5.30 -10.57 24.51
C PHE A 81 5.10 -12.02 24.05
N LYS A 82 5.77 -12.98 24.71
CA LYS A 82 5.62 -14.42 24.42
C LYS A 82 4.20 -14.91 24.71
N MET A 83 3.57 -14.45 25.79
CA MET A 83 2.18 -14.78 26.10
C MET A 83 1.21 -14.21 25.05
N ALA A 84 1.35 -12.93 24.69
CA ALA A 84 0.52 -12.28 23.68
C ALA A 84 0.69 -12.92 22.29
N THR A 85 1.92 -13.23 21.91
CA THR A 85 2.25 -13.91 20.65
C THR A 85 1.66 -15.32 20.59
N ASN A 86 1.72 -16.08 21.69
CA ASN A 86 1.09 -17.41 21.74
C ASN A 86 -0.43 -17.35 21.64
N ARG A 87 -1.06 -16.33 22.24
CA ARG A 87 -2.50 -16.07 22.08
C ARG A 87 -2.81 -15.74 20.62
N LEU A 88 -2.05 -14.82 20.01
CA LEU A 88 -2.19 -14.42 18.62
C LEU A 88 -2.08 -15.62 17.65
N PHE A 89 -1.05 -16.45 17.80
CA PHE A 89 -0.90 -17.67 17.00
C PHE A 89 -2.03 -18.67 17.19
N SER A 90 -2.67 -18.69 18.35
CA SER A 90 -3.83 -19.53 18.61
C SER A 90 -5.10 -18.96 17.98
N LEU A 91 -5.23 -17.63 17.88
CA LEU A 91 -6.31 -16.96 17.16
C LEU A 91 -6.20 -17.20 15.66
N VAL A 92 -5.00 -17.04 15.09
CA VAL A 92 -4.68 -17.24 13.67
C VAL A 92 -4.53 -18.73 13.29
N GLN A 93 -4.57 -19.63 14.28
CA GLN A 93 -4.44 -21.09 14.10
C GLN A 93 -3.13 -21.54 13.45
N ILE A 94 -2.02 -20.92 13.81
CA ILE A 94 -0.69 -21.35 13.36
C ILE A 94 -0.29 -22.64 14.12
N PRO A 95 -0.02 -23.75 13.40
CA PRO A 95 0.46 -25.00 13.99
C PRO A 95 1.74 -24.77 14.77
N LYS A 96 1.94 -25.49 15.89
CA LYS A 96 3.11 -25.30 16.77
C LYS A 96 4.43 -25.47 16.01
N ASP A 97 4.49 -26.39 15.07
CA ASP A 97 5.68 -26.68 14.25
C ASP A 97 6.07 -25.52 13.34
N LYS A 98 5.13 -24.65 12.98
CA LYS A 98 5.34 -23.49 12.11
C LYS A 98 5.51 -22.17 12.87
N ARG A 99 5.50 -22.18 14.20
CA ARG A 99 5.63 -20.96 15.02
C ARG A 99 7.07 -20.44 15.09
N THR A 100 8.06 -21.32 15.00
CA THR A 100 9.49 -20.99 15.11
C THR A 100 10.02 -20.24 13.89
N VAL A 101 9.41 -20.45 12.72
CA VAL A 101 9.79 -19.81 11.45
C VAL A 101 9.14 -18.43 11.25
N GLN A 102 8.24 -18.02 12.15
CA GLN A 102 7.61 -16.69 12.10
C GLN A 102 8.64 -15.62 12.46
N ARG A 103 8.64 -14.49 11.76
CA ARG A 103 9.61 -13.40 11.95
C ARG A 103 8.94 -12.19 12.59
N VAL A 104 9.64 -11.54 13.50
CA VAL A 104 9.25 -10.23 14.03
C VAL A 104 9.71 -9.15 13.05
N TYR A 105 8.87 -8.17 12.77
CA TYR A 105 9.23 -6.96 12.04
C TYR A 105 10.06 -6.06 12.95
N THR A 106 11.33 -5.88 12.61
CA THR A 106 12.35 -5.24 13.47
C THR A 106 12.93 -3.95 12.89
N SER A 107 12.36 -3.45 11.80
CA SER A 107 12.77 -2.19 11.18
C SER A 107 12.33 -0.97 12.01
N GLU A 108 11.09 -0.97 12.48
CA GLU A 108 10.54 0.09 13.35
C GLU A 108 9.36 -0.41 14.19
N VAL A 109 9.06 0.31 15.28
CA VAL A 109 7.80 0.16 16.01
C VAL A 109 6.74 0.99 15.29
N ILE A 110 5.59 0.39 14.98
CA ILE A 110 4.52 1.10 14.26
C ILE A 110 3.71 1.91 15.26
N GLU A 111 3.81 3.23 15.17
CA GLU A 111 2.96 4.15 15.94
C GLU A 111 1.67 4.41 15.17
N VAL A 112 0.57 3.80 15.62
CA VAL A 112 -0.74 3.94 14.98
C VAL A 112 -1.33 5.31 15.32
N ASP A 113 -1.33 5.65 16.61
CA ASP A 113 -1.61 6.98 17.14
C ASP A 113 -0.82 7.21 18.45
N ARG A 114 -1.21 8.23 19.24
CA ARG A 114 -0.51 8.57 20.49
C ARG A 114 -0.70 7.53 21.61
N ASP A 115 -1.74 6.70 21.51
CA ASP A 115 -2.13 5.77 22.55
C ASP A 115 -1.90 4.30 22.14
N VAL A 116 -1.75 4.03 20.84
CA VAL A 116 -1.63 2.67 20.30
C VAL A 116 -0.35 2.52 19.49
N SER A 117 0.47 1.54 19.90
CA SER A 117 1.65 1.10 19.17
C SER A 117 1.57 -0.38 18.84
N LEU A 118 2.21 -0.78 17.73
CA LEU A 118 2.09 -2.12 17.16
C LEU A 118 3.47 -2.69 16.80
N ILE A 119 3.70 -3.93 17.22
CA ILE A 119 4.81 -4.79 16.76
C ILE A 119 4.22 -5.83 15.83
N MET A 120 4.75 -5.96 14.61
CA MET A 120 4.23 -6.90 13.63
C MET A 120 5.02 -8.21 13.61
N ILE A 121 4.31 -9.31 13.41
CA ILE A 121 4.88 -10.62 13.08
C ILE A 121 4.45 -10.95 11.66
N VAL A 122 5.41 -11.43 10.86
CA VAL A 122 5.21 -11.79 9.46
C VAL A 122 5.48 -13.26 9.21
N PRO A 123 4.79 -13.89 8.24
CA PRO A 123 5.10 -15.24 7.81
C PRO A 123 6.49 -15.36 7.17
N PRO A 124 7.01 -16.60 7.04
CA PRO A 124 8.18 -16.89 6.22
C PRO A 124 7.99 -16.37 4.78
N ALA A 125 9.08 -15.91 4.15
CA ALA A 125 9.03 -15.27 2.84
C ALA A 125 8.51 -16.20 1.73
N GLU A 126 8.64 -17.52 1.91
CA GLU A 126 8.15 -18.54 0.98
C GLU A 126 6.62 -18.62 0.94
N VAL A 127 5.97 -18.26 2.05
CA VAL A 127 4.52 -18.32 2.22
C VAL A 127 3.90 -16.92 2.13
N ALA A 128 4.67 -15.87 2.42
CA ALA A 128 4.29 -14.48 2.21
C ALA A 128 3.96 -14.24 0.71
N CYS A 129 2.68 -14.10 0.40
CA CYS A 129 2.16 -13.88 -0.97
C CYS A 129 2.21 -15.08 -1.94
N ALA A 130 2.38 -16.32 -1.45
CA ALA A 130 2.33 -17.49 -2.33
C ALA A 130 0.97 -17.62 -3.06
N VAL A 131 1.04 -17.77 -4.38
CA VAL A 131 -0.11 -18.04 -5.27
C VAL A 131 -0.19 -19.55 -5.43
N GLY A 132 -0.91 -20.26 -4.55
CA GLY A 132 -1.05 -21.72 -4.73
C GLY A 132 -1.76 -22.49 -3.62
N GLU A 133 -2.90 -23.06 -4.01
CA GLU A 133 -3.57 -24.30 -3.54
C GLU A 133 -4.08 -24.43 -2.09
N GLY A 134 -3.65 -23.60 -1.13
CA GLY A 134 -4.10 -23.69 0.28
C GLY A 134 -5.16 -22.70 0.73
N ASN A 135 -5.45 -21.66 -0.06
CA ASN A 135 -6.29 -20.52 0.36
C ASN A 135 -7.81 -20.71 0.08
N HIS A 136 -8.24 -21.95 -0.17
CA HIS A 136 -9.65 -22.34 -0.31
C HIS A 136 -10.28 -22.63 1.06
N SER A 137 -10.27 -21.64 1.93
CA SER A 137 -11.45 -21.39 2.73
C SER A 137 -11.44 -19.90 2.99
N ALA A 138 -12.61 -19.26 2.94
CA ALA A 138 -12.82 -18.20 3.91
C ALA A 138 -12.36 -18.82 5.23
N VAL A 139 -11.22 -18.38 5.77
CA VAL A 139 -10.64 -19.02 6.94
C VAL A 139 -11.59 -18.62 8.05
N HIS A 140 -12.67 -19.38 8.19
CA HIS A 140 -13.47 -19.50 9.37
C HIS A 140 -12.54 -20.18 10.36
N LEU A 141 -11.54 -19.42 10.80
CA LEU A 141 -10.85 -19.71 12.03
C LEU A 141 -12.01 -19.82 13.01
N HIS A 142 -12.26 -21.00 13.58
CA HIS A 142 -13.35 -21.28 14.52
C HIS A 142 -13.52 -20.27 15.68
N ARG A 143 -12.69 -19.22 15.77
CA ARG A 143 -12.68 -18.16 16.76
C ARG A 143 -12.80 -16.73 16.21
N ILE A 144 -12.44 -16.46 14.95
CA ILE A 144 -12.46 -15.11 14.36
C ILE A 144 -12.83 -15.20 12.87
N GLU A 145 -13.86 -14.46 12.47
CA GLU A 145 -14.20 -14.29 11.06
C GLU A 145 -13.28 -13.25 10.43
N LEU A 146 -12.56 -13.66 9.37
CA LEU A 146 -11.64 -12.80 8.63
C LEU A 146 -12.23 -12.42 7.28
N VAL A 147 -12.03 -11.16 6.88
CA VAL A 147 -12.42 -10.66 5.57
C VAL A 147 -11.21 -10.14 4.79
N PRO A 148 -11.14 -10.42 3.47
CA PRO A 148 -10.10 -9.87 2.62
C PRO A 148 -10.39 -8.40 2.29
N LEU A 149 -9.44 -7.52 2.59
CA LEU A 149 -9.45 -6.14 2.11
C LEU A 149 -8.27 -5.92 1.17
N SER A 150 -8.47 -5.15 0.08
CA SER A 150 -7.32 -4.64 -0.66
C SER A 150 -6.50 -3.73 0.25
N VAL A 151 -5.19 -3.64 0.02
CA VAL A 151 -4.29 -2.78 0.81
C VAL A 151 -4.82 -1.35 0.89
N GLN A 152 -5.34 -0.82 -0.24
CA GLN A 152 -5.89 0.53 -0.32
C GLN A 152 -7.13 0.72 0.56
N VAL A 153 -8.07 -0.23 0.54
CA VAL A 153 -9.28 -0.15 1.36
C VAL A 153 -8.93 -0.24 2.84
N PHE A 154 -8.01 -1.13 3.21
CA PHE A 154 -7.51 -1.23 4.58
C PHE A 154 -6.89 0.08 5.04
N GLU A 155 -5.98 0.67 4.27
CA GLU A 155 -5.31 1.93 4.61
C GLU A 155 -6.32 3.07 4.80
N MET A 156 -7.33 3.18 3.93
CA MET A 156 -8.37 4.19 4.05
C MET A 156 -9.16 4.05 5.35
N ILE A 157 -9.56 2.83 5.70
CA ILE A 157 -10.28 2.54 6.95
C ILE A 157 -9.39 2.82 8.17
N HIS A 158 -8.13 2.36 8.13
CA HIS A 158 -7.15 2.53 9.19
C HIS A 158 -6.84 4.01 9.45
N PHE A 159 -6.47 4.77 8.42
CA PHE A 159 -6.18 6.19 8.56
C PHE A 159 -7.42 7.01 8.89
N GLY A 160 -8.59 6.66 8.32
CA GLY A 160 -9.86 7.29 8.68
C GLY A 160 -10.20 7.12 10.16
N THR A 161 -9.80 6.00 10.78
CA THR A 161 -10.04 5.76 12.20
C THR A 161 -9.01 6.45 13.09
N TYR A 162 -7.72 6.28 12.82
CA TYR A 162 -6.65 6.67 13.74
C TYR A 162 -6.09 8.07 13.46
N ARG A 163 -6.07 8.50 12.19
CA ARG A 163 -5.44 9.77 11.74
C ARG A 163 -6.30 10.49 10.69
N ALA A 164 -7.59 10.67 10.98
CA ALA A 164 -8.57 11.27 10.07
C ALA A 164 -8.15 12.66 9.57
N ASP A 165 -7.62 13.51 10.45
CA ASP A 165 -7.20 14.87 10.11
C ASP A 165 -6.07 14.87 9.07
N THR A 166 -5.09 13.98 9.23
CA THR A 166 -3.98 13.82 8.29
C THR A 166 -4.46 13.30 6.93
N LEU A 167 -5.38 12.32 6.93
CA LEU A 167 -5.98 11.79 5.72
C LEU A 167 -6.76 12.89 4.96
N LEU A 168 -7.59 13.66 5.67
CA LEU A 168 -8.37 14.74 5.08
C LEU A 168 -7.47 15.87 4.54
N LEU A 169 -6.41 16.21 5.27
CA LEU A 169 -5.43 17.20 4.81
C LEU A 169 -4.72 16.73 3.52
N TYR A 170 -4.27 15.48 3.48
CA TYR A 170 -3.67 14.89 2.28
C TYR A 170 -4.63 14.91 1.10
N ALA A 171 -5.88 14.47 1.29
CA ALA A 171 -6.89 14.46 0.23
C ALA A 171 -7.17 15.86 -0.33
N ARG A 172 -7.27 16.87 0.55
CA ARG A 172 -7.44 18.27 0.16
C ARG A 172 -6.25 18.80 -0.63
N LEU A 173 -5.03 18.60 -0.13
CA LEU A 173 -3.81 19.05 -0.80
C LEU A 173 -3.62 18.35 -2.15
N SER A 174 -3.86 17.04 -2.21
CA SER A 174 -3.76 16.26 -3.44
C SER A 174 -4.76 16.76 -4.49
N SER A 175 -6.00 17.07 -4.09
CA SER A 175 -7.00 17.63 -4.99
C SER A 175 -6.59 19.00 -5.53
N VAL A 176 -6.08 19.89 -4.68
CA VAL A 176 -5.62 21.22 -5.09
C VAL A 176 -4.43 21.14 -6.03
N VAL A 177 -3.42 20.32 -5.69
CA VAL A 177 -2.23 20.12 -6.54
C VAL A 177 -2.64 19.54 -7.89
N GLN A 178 -3.56 18.57 -7.93
CA GLN A 178 -4.03 17.99 -9.18
C GLN A 178 -4.75 19.03 -10.07
N LEU A 179 -5.64 19.84 -9.49
CA LEU A 179 -6.33 20.91 -10.22
C LEU A 179 -5.35 21.95 -10.77
N ASP A 180 -4.36 22.36 -9.97
CA ASP A 180 -3.35 23.33 -10.41
C ASP A 180 -2.45 22.76 -11.52
N SER A 181 -2.17 21.45 -11.45
CA SER A 181 -1.40 20.73 -12.45
C SER A 181 -2.12 20.71 -13.80
N ASP A 182 -3.43 20.47 -13.78
CA ASP A 182 -4.25 20.48 -14.99
C ASP A 182 -4.41 21.89 -15.57
N ASP A 183 -4.59 22.91 -14.72
CA ASP A 183 -4.66 24.32 -15.12
C ASP A 183 -3.34 24.82 -15.74
N ALA A 184 -2.19 24.47 -15.15
CA ALA A 184 -0.88 24.82 -15.70
C ALA A 184 -0.65 24.15 -17.06
N ARG A 185 -1.00 22.87 -17.21
CA ARG A 185 -0.91 22.15 -18.50
C ARG A 185 -1.83 22.75 -19.56
N TYR A 186 -3.01 23.20 -19.17
CA TYR A 186 -3.92 23.91 -20.05
C TYR A 186 -3.36 25.27 -20.48
N SER A 187 -2.80 26.03 -19.55
CA SER A 187 -2.18 27.33 -19.81
C SER A 187 -1.01 27.23 -20.80
N ILE A 188 -0.18 26.18 -20.70
CA ILE A 188 0.90 25.90 -21.68
C ILE A 188 0.34 25.72 -23.09
N ARG A 189 -0.80 25.02 -23.24
CA ARG A 189 -1.42 24.76 -24.55
C ARG A 189 -2.01 26.00 -25.21
N GLN A 190 -2.39 26.99 -24.40
CA GLN A 190 -3.02 28.22 -24.86
C GLN A 190 -2.10 29.43 -24.82
N ALA A 191 -0.83 29.24 -24.50
CA ALA A 191 0.12 30.35 -24.43
C ALA A 191 0.30 30.98 -25.82
N TRP A 192 -0.03 32.26 -25.91
CA TRP A 192 0.08 33.04 -27.16
C TRP A 192 1.46 33.70 -27.30
N SER A 193 2.13 33.97 -26.18
CA SER A 193 3.46 34.56 -26.12
C SER A 193 4.49 33.62 -25.48
N SER A 194 5.77 33.82 -25.80
CA SER A 194 6.87 33.08 -25.16
C SER A 194 6.99 33.37 -23.66
N SER A 195 6.63 34.58 -23.23
CA SER A 195 6.59 34.98 -21.82
C SER A 195 5.51 34.22 -21.04
N ASP A 196 4.32 34.10 -21.61
CA ASP A 196 3.21 33.36 -20.98
C ASP A 196 3.51 31.86 -20.94
N LEU A 197 4.13 31.34 -21.99
CA LEU A 197 4.55 29.94 -22.06
C LEU A 197 5.58 29.61 -20.98
N GLU A 198 6.58 30.47 -20.78
CA GLU A 198 7.61 30.28 -19.77
C GLU A 198 7.04 30.36 -18.35
N THR A 199 6.15 31.33 -18.09
CA THR A 199 5.46 31.45 -16.80
C THR A 199 4.61 30.21 -16.49
N ALA A 200 3.88 29.70 -17.48
CA ALA A 200 3.06 28.50 -17.33
C ALA A 200 3.89 27.23 -17.09
N LYS A 201 5.08 27.12 -17.74
CA LYS A 201 6.03 26.03 -17.49
C LYS A 201 6.61 26.09 -16.07
N GLN A 202 7.04 27.26 -15.63
CA GLN A 202 7.53 27.43 -14.26
C GLN A 202 6.48 27.04 -13.23
N ARG A 203 5.21 27.45 -13.43
CA ARG A 203 4.11 27.01 -12.57
C ARG A 203 3.95 25.49 -12.60
N LEU A 204 3.96 24.85 -13.78
CA LEU A 204 3.89 23.39 -13.87
C LEU A 204 5.03 22.70 -13.11
N ASP A 205 6.28 23.17 -13.27
CA ASP A 205 7.45 22.61 -12.57
C ASP A 205 7.29 22.71 -11.04
N THR A 206 6.78 23.85 -10.54
CA THR A 206 6.52 24.01 -9.10
C THR A 206 5.43 23.06 -8.60
N VAL A 207 4.34 22.88 -9.35
CA VAL A 207 3.25 21.99 -8.97
C VAL A 207 3.69 20.53 -8.98
N GLU A 208 4.47 20.11 -9.97
CA GLU A 208 5.03 18.75 -10.03
C GLU A 208 6.01 18.50 -8.87
N SER A 209 6.80 19.51 -8.48
CA SER A 209 7.62 19.43 -7.27
C SER A 209 6.77 19.24 -6.00
N LEU A 210 5.68 20.01 -5.85
CA LEU A 210 4.74 19.85 -4.73
C LEU A 210 4.08 18.46 -4.73
N GLU A 211 3.68 17.93 -5.89
CA GLU A 211 3.12 16.58 -6.03
C GLU A 211 4.11 15.52 -5.54
N THR A 212 5.38 15.62 -5.96
CA THR A 212 6.42 14.67 -5.52
C THR A 212 6.67 14.73 -4.01
N SER A 213 6.71 15.94 -3.43
CA SER A 213 6.87 16.15 -1.99
C SER A 213 5.69 15.59 -1.19
N LEU A 214 4.46 15.86 -1.63
CA LEU A 214 3.23 15.37 -1.01
C LEU A 214 3.18 13.84 -1.02
N ASN A 215 3.54 13.21 -2.16
CA ASN A 215 3.60 11.76 -2.29
C ASN A 215 4.71 11.14 -1.43
N ALA A 216 5.86 11.79 -1.30
CA ALA A 216 6.93 11.34 -0.41
C ALA A 216 6.48 11.38 1.06
N ALA A 217 5.86 12.48 1.50
CA ALA A 217 5.31 12.61 2.84
C ALA A 217 4.25 11.54 3.15
N TRP A 218 3.34 11.28 2.21
CA TRP A 218 2.32 10.25 2.38
C TRP A 218 2.92 8.84 2.45
N LYS A 219 3.95 8.55 1.64
CA LYS A 219 4.63 7.25 1.66
C LYS A 219 5.17 6.89 3.06
N HIS A 220 5.71 7.87 3.80
CA HIS A 220 6.21 7.65 5.17
C HIS A 220 5.12 7.25 6.19
N LEU A 221 3.84 7.46 5.87
CA LEU A 221 2.74 7.08 6.75
C LEU A 221 2.26 5.63 6.49
N ARG A 222 2.65 5.02 5.36
CA ARG A 222 2.16 3.74 4.85
C ARG A 222 2.95 2.53 5.37
N TRP A 223 2.94 2.38 6.70
CA TRP A 223 3.64 1.30 7.41
C TRP A 223 3.35 -0.11 6.88
N LEU A 224 2.11 -0.37 6.42
CA LEU A 224 1.71 -1.71 5.97
C LEU A 224 2.54 -2.15 4.76
N LEU A 225 2.83 -1.25 3.83
CA LEU A 225 3.67 -1.57 2.67
C LEU A 225 5.08 -1.96 3.09
N ASP A 226 5.65 -1.27 4.09
CA ASP A 226 6.99 -1.57 4.59
C ASP A 226 7.02 -2.94 5.27
N VAL A 227 6.01 -3.28 6.07
CA VAL A 227 5.84 -4.61 6.67
C VAL A 227 5.66 -5.69 5.57
N MET A 228 4.88 -5.41 4.53
CA MET A 228 4.69 -6.34 3.41
C MET A 228 5.98 -6.54 2.60
N ASN A 229 6.79 -5.50 2.43
CA ASN A 229 8.07 -5.58 1.74
C ASN A 229 9.06 -6.41 2.57
N PHE A 230 9.13 -6.17 3.88
CA PHE A 230 9.92 -6.98 4.81
C PHE A 230 9.47 -8.45 4.83
N ALA A 231 8.16 -8.71 4.74
CA ALA A 231 7.62 -10.06 4.67
C ALA A 231 8.09 -10.79 3.41
N ARG A 232 8.19 -10.11 2.26
CA ARG A 232 8.64 -10.69 0.99
C ARG A 232 10.15 -10.82 0.87
N GLU A 233 10.90 -10.02 1.61
CA GLU A 233 12.36 -10.08 1.58
C GLU A 233 12.83 -11.44 2.08
N ARG A 234 13.43 -12.22 1.17
CA ARG A 234 14.21 -13.40 1.55
C ARG A 234 15.47 -12.89 2.23
N LEU A 235 15.41 -12.78 3.54
CA LEU A 235 16.63 -12.68 4.33
C LEU A 235 17.45 -13.93 3.95
N PHE A 236 18.62 -13.72 3.34
CA PHE A 236 19.67 -14.72 3.38
C PHE A 236 20.03 -14.87 4.86
N GLN A 237 19.31 -15.74 5.56
CA GLN A 237 19.70 -16.16 6.89
C GLN A 237 21.02 -16.91 6.70
N THR A 238 22.12 -16.20 6.90
CA THR A 238 23.40 -16.79 7.25
C THR A 238 23.15 -17.60 8.51
N GLN A 239 22.88 -18.89 8.32
CA GLN A 239 22.91 -19.89 9.36
C GLN A 239 24.35 -19.89 9.90
N VAL A 240 24.62 -19.06 10.91
CA VAL A 240 25.76 -19.27 11.78
C VAL A 240 25.37 -20.44 12.67
N SER A 241 25.48 -21.64 12.10
CA SER A 241 25.48 -22.88 12.84
C SER A 241 26.76 -22.89 13.68
N ASN A 242 26.66 -22.35 14.89
CA ASN A 242 27.63 -22.63 15.94
C ASN A 242 27.46 -24.10 16.34
N SER A 243 28.19 -24.98 15.68
CA SER A 243 28.61 -26.26 16.23
C SER A 243 30.12 -26.35 16.12
N ASN A 244 30.75 -25.93 17.21
CA ASN A 244 32.06 -26.30 17.74
C ASN A 244 33.04 -27.06 16.81
N CYS A 245 34.14 -26.36 16.57
CA CYS A 245 35.48 -26.88 16.34
C CYS A 245 35.77 -28.19 17.10
N SER A 246 36.21 -29.23 16.39
CA SER A 246 37.21 -30.18 16.87
C SER A 246 37.81 -30.97 15.71
N LYS A 247 39.08 -30.66 15.42
CA LYS A 247 40.17 -31.54 14.97
C LYS A 247 39.93 -32.43 13.74
N SER A 248 40.75 -32.24 12.70
CA SER A 248 41.71 -33.23 12.19
C SER A 248 42.45 -32.68 10.96
N ALA A 249 43.78 -32.62 11.05
CA ALA A 249 44.66 -32.42 9.92
C ALA A 249 44.87 -33.75 9.17
N SER A 250 44.83 -33.76 7.84
CA SER A 250 45.80 -34.48 6.99
C SER A 250 45.54 -34.27 5.49
N ASN A 251 46.67 -34.12 4.80
CA ASN A 251 46.96 -33.95 3.38
C ASN A 251 46.13 -34.75 2.36
N SER A 252 45.86 -34.15 1.19
CA SER A 252 46.28 -34.61 -0.17
C SER A 252 45.63 -33.70 -1.23
N GLN A 253 46.41 -32.93 -2.00
CA GLN A 253 47.01 -33.26 -3.30
C GLN A 253 46.02 -33.16 -4.48
N LEU A 254 46.15 -32.03 -5.21
CA LEU A 254 46.05 -31.81 -6.66
C LEU A 254 45.14 -32.74 -7.48
N GLU A 255 44.12 -32.17 -8.15
CA GLU A 255 43.85 -32.45 -9.57
C GLU A 255 43.18 -31.24 -10.25
N MET A 256 43.92 -30.61 -11.18
CA MET A 256 43.35 -29.82 -12.26
C MET A 256 42.77 -30.78 -13.30
N LYS A 257 41.49 -30.64 -13.66
CA LYS A 257 40.99 -31.12 -14.96
C LYS A 257 40.09 -30.08 -15.62
N SER A 258 40.64 -29.55 -16.71
CA SER A 258 39.97 -28.85 -17.79
C SER A 258 38.96 -29.78 -18.48
N ALA A 259 37.75 -29.27 -18.74
CA ALA A 259 36.89 -29.81 -19.79
C ALA A 259 36.05 -28.67 -20.39
N LYS A 260 36.38 -28.33 -21.63
CA LYS A 260 35.55 -27.56 -22.56
C LYS A 260 34.39 -28.45 -23.00
N SER A 261 33.16 -27.92 -22.99
CA SER A 261 32.14 -28.31 -23.95
C SER A 261 31.21 -27.13 -24.23
N ASN A 262 31.09 -26.81 -25.51
CA ASN A 262 30.22 -25.79 -26.07
C ASN A 262 28.82 -26.39 -26.32
N SER A 263 27.77 -25.68 -25.91
CA SER A 263 26.52 -25.50 -26.69
C SER A 263 25.71 -24.39 -26.02
N LEU A 264 25.70 -23.17 -26.58
CA LEU A 264 24.60 -22.68 -27.43
C LEU A 264 23.22 -22.81 -26.77
N LEU A 265 22.76 -21.74 -26.14
CA LEU A 265 21.60 -20.96 -26.59
C LEU A 265 21.60 -19.59 -25.89
N GLN A 266 21.49 -18.56 -26.73
CA GLN A 266 21.64 -17.12 -26.46
C GLN A 266 20.61 -16.55 -25.46
N LEU A 267 21.06 -15.54 -24.68
CA LEU A 267 20.17 -14.57 -24.06
C LEU A 267 19.63 -13.59 -25.12
N PRO A 268 18.34 -13.18 -25.07
CA PRO A 268 17.91 -11.99 -25.77
C PRO A 268 18.17 -10.74 -24.91
N ASP A 269 18.81 -9.75 -25.53
CA ASP A 269 18.83 -8.36 -25.07
C ASP A 269 17.40 -7.83 -24.93
N SER A 270 17.04 -7.33 -23.74
CA SER A 270 15.81 -6.55 -23.56
C SER A 270 16.16 -5.10 -23.27
N LYS A 271 15.82 -4.26 -24.25
CA LYS A 271 15.83 -2.81 -24.17
C LYS A 271 14.93 -2.35 -23.01
N LEU A 272 15.51 -1.51 -22.16
CA LEU A 272 14.89 -0.41 -21.42
C LEU A 272 13.34 -0.41 -21.35
N VAL A 273 12.77 -1.11 -20.36
CA VAL A 273 11.38 -0.89 -19.94
C VAL A 273 11.39 0.13 -18.80
N LYS A 274 11.07 1.38 -19.12
CA LYS A 274 10.72 2.42 -18.13
C LYS A 274 9.40 2.00 -17.47
N SER A 275 9.47 1.54 -16.22
CA SER A 275 8.31 1.35 -15.36
C SER A 275 7.77 2.72 -14.92
N ARG A 276 6.88 3.31 -15.72
CA ARG A 276 6.01 4.41 -15.29
C ARG A 276 4.87 3.84 -14.44
N GLY A 277 5.08 3.76 -13.14
CA GLY A 277 4.01 3.55 -12.17
C GLY A 277 3.35 4.88 -11.84
N SER A 278 2.23 5.18 -12.50
CA SER A 278 1.35 6.30 -12.17
C SER A 278 -0.02 5.71 -11.84
N TRP A 279 -0.44 5.81 -10.59
CA TRP A 279 -1.80 5.45 -10.19
C TRP A 279 -2.78 6.55 -10.65
N PRO A 280 -3.98 6.19 -11.13
CA PRO A 280 -5.04 7.15 -11.38
C PRO A 280 -5.72 7.50 -10.06
N GLY A 281 -5.99 8.80 -9.84
CA GLY A 281 -6.82 9.24 -8.73
C GLY A 281 -8.28 8.73 -8.85
N PRO A 282 -9.11 8.94 -7.82
CA PRO A 282 -10.48 8.45 -7.82
C PRO A 282 -11.34 9.31 -8.76
N GLY A 283 -11.61 8.81 -9.97
CA GLY A 283 -12.44 9.51 -10.94
C GLY A 283 -12.99 8.59 -12.02
N LEU A 284 -14.29 8.27 -11.92
CA LEU A 284 -15.23 8.03 -13.01
C LEU A 284 -14.77 7.13 -14.17
N ASN A 285 -14.93 5.81 -13.99
CA ASN A 285 -15.07 4.90 -15.12
C ASN A 285 -16.46 5.06 -15.75
N SER A 286 -16.58 5.99 -16.69
CA SER A 286 -17.46 5.79 -17.83
C SER A 286 -17.03 6.69 -19.00
N MET A 287 -16.93 6.07 -20.17
CA MET A 287 -16.79 6.72 -21.49
C MET A 287 -15.38 7.14 -21.89
N ARG A 288 -14.65 6.19 -22.51
CA ARG A 288 -13.81 6.43 -23.70
C ARG A 288 -13.29 5.10 -24.28
N THR A 289 -14.07 4.50 -25.17
CA THR A 289 -13.59 3.57 -26.19
C THR A 289 -13.78 4.23 -27.54
N LEU A 290 -12.67 4.71 -28.13
CA LEU A 290 -12.31 4.60 -29.55
C LEU A 290 -11.04 5.42 -29.81
N GLU A 291 -9.93 4.67 -29.76
CA GLU A 291 -8.77 4.64 -30.65
C GLU A 291 -8.17 5.95 -31.22
N SER A 292 -6.87 6.08 -30.95
CA SER A 292 -5.92 6.89 -31.68
C SER A 292 -5.51 6.23 -33.00
N VAL A 293 -5.49 6.99 -34.10
CA VAL A 293 -4.52 6.84 -35.19
C VAL A 293 -4.19 8.24 -35.71
N CYS A 294 -2.90 8.60 -35.74
CA CYS A 294 -2.34 9.70 -36.53
C CYS A 294 -1.49 9.07 -37.66
N PRO A 295 -0.95 9.83 -38.64
CA PRO A 295 -1.47 10.97 -39.40
C PRO A 295 -1.29 10.75 -40.93
N GLU A 296 -2.18 11.24 -41.79
CA GLU A 296 -1.85 11.39 -43.23
C GLU A 296 -2.35 12.71 -43.81
N ILE A 297 -1.41 13.38 -44.46
CA ILE A 297 -1.58 14.54 -45.31
C ILE A 297 -2.51 14.16 -46.47
N SER A 298 -3.61 14.89 -46.66
CA SER A 298 -4.32 14.89 -47.93
C SER A 298 -4.70 16.31 -48.31
N ARG A 299 -4.10 16.78 -49.40
CA ARG A 299 -4.49 17.98 -50.13
C ARG A 299 -5.83 17.72 -50.80
N SER A 300 -6.81 18.58 -50.57
CA SER A 300 -7.81 18.94 -51.58
C SER A 300 -8.36 20.31 -51.24
N GLU A 301 -7.83 21.33 -51.91
CA GLU A 301 -8.58 22.56 -52.16
C GLU A 301 -9.69 22.28 -53.18
N GLN A 302 -10.66 23.20 -53.20
CA GLN A 302 -11.78 23.37 -54.14
C GLN A 302 -13.08 22.65 -53.72
N TYR A 303 -14.01 23.38 -53.08
CA TYR A 303 -15.11 24.11 -53.76
C TYR A 303 -15.95 24.93 -52.74
N LEU A 304 -15.90 26.26 -52.89
CA LEU A 304 -16.99 27.27 -52.78
C LEU A 304 -17.68 27.61 -51.41
N SER A 305 -17.29 28.79 -50.90
CA SER A 305 -18.09 29.96 -50.49
C SER A 305 -19.04 29.96 -49.24
N PRO A 306 -19.16 31.11 -48.53
CA PRO A 306 -19.68 31.23 -47.14
C PRO A 306 -21.21 31.44 -47.04
N PRO A 307 -21.82 31.30 -45.84
CA PRO A 307 -23.28 31.33 -45.69
C PRO A 307 -23.84 32.75 -45.77
N VAL A 308 -24.94 32.88 -46.50
CA VAL A 308 -25.78 34.08 -46.58
C VAL A 308 -26.64 34.17 -45.31
N LEU A 309 -26.60 35.36 -44.69
CA LEU A 309 -27.54 35.84 -43.70
C LEU A 309 -28.97 35.78 -44.24
N ASP A 310 -29.90 35.24 -43.46
CA ASP A 310 -31.22 35.85 -43.39
C ASP A 310 -31.75 35.85 -41.95
N ARG A 311 -32.16 37.05 -41.58
CA ARG A 311 -32.62 37.49 -40.26
C ARG A 311 -34.07 37.89 -40.47
N GLU A 312 -35.01 37.16 -39.89
CA GLU A 312 -36.36 37.70 -39.71
C GLU A 312 -36.94 37.35 -38.33
N TYR A 313 -37.64 38.35 -37.81
CA TYR A 313 -38.11 38.53 -36.45
C TYR A 313 -39.38 37.73 -36.15
N GLY A 314 -39.55 37.30 -34.91
CA GLY A 314 -40.83 36.81 -34.38
C GLY A 314 -40.87 36.84 -32.86
N LEU A 315 -41.31 37.97 -32.29
CA LEU A 315 -41.67 38.10 -30.88
C LEU A 315 -42.88 37.22 -30.53
N ALA A 316 -42.78 36.46 -29.44
CA ALA A 316 -43.93 36.20 -28.56
C ALA A 316 -43.49 35.89 -27.12
N LYS A 317 -44.19 36.52 -26.19
CA LYS A 317 -43.92 36.66 -24.76
C LYS A 317 -44.97 35.85 -23.98
N LYS A 318 -44.57 35.06 -22.97
CA LYS A 318 -45.29 34.76 -21.71
C LYS A 318 -44.54 33.63 -20.96
N GLN A 319 -43.99 33.83 -19.77
CA GLN A 319 -44.59 34.08 -18.44
C GLN A 319 -44.61 32.78 -17.61
N SER A 320 -44.09 32.94 -16.40
CA SER A 320 -43.81 31.98 -15.33
C SER A 320 -44.90 30.95 -14.99
N CYS A 321 -44.49 29.76 -14.55
CA CYS A 321 -44.86 29.28 -13.21
C CYS A 321 -43.91 28.19 -12.70
N SER A 322 -43.87 28.15 -11.38
CA SER A 322 -42.97 27.49 -10.44
C SER A 322 -43.29 26.02 -10.15
N SER A 323 -42.41 25.41 -9.35
CA SER A 323 -42.58 24.20 -8.52
C SER A 323 -42.36 22.89 -9.30
N GLU A 324 -41.61 21.88 -8.86
CA GLU A 324 -41.39 21.33 -7.52
C GLU A 324 -40.04 20.59 -7.40
N THR A 325 -39.49 20.67 -6.19
CA THR A 325 -38.59 19.76 -5.47
C THR A 325 -38.12 18.45 -6.13
N SER A 326 -36.81 18.20 -6.12
CA SER A 326 -36.26 16.87 -5.75
C SER A 326 -34.73 16.87 -5.60
N ASN A 327 -34.26 16.09 -4.64
CA ASN A 327 -32.90 15.56 -4.45
C ASN A 327 -31.87 16.56 -3.88
N GLY A 328 -31.43 16.48 -2.62
CA GLY A 328 -31.09 15.26 -1.87
C GLY A 328 -29.62 14.91 -2.14
N THR A 329 -28.70 15.81 -1.77
CA THR A 329 -27.25 15.61 -1.92
C THR A 329 -26.68 15.09 -0.61
N TRP A 330 -26.52 13.77 -0.51
CA TRP A 330 -25.67 13.15 0.48
C TRP A 330 -24.22 13.34 0.05
N ILE A 331 -23.45 14.12 0.81
CA ILE A 331 -22.00 14.16 0.71
C ILE A 331 -21.49 12.99 1.55
N VAL A 332 -20.98 11.95 0.89
CA VAL A 332 -20.24 10.86 1.52
C VAL A 332 -18.76 11.19 1.35
N LEU A 333 -18.08 11.41 2.47
CA LEU A 333 -16.61 11.41 2.59
C LEU A 333 -16.10 9.99 2.73
#